data_AF-T0Z342-F1
#
_entry.id   AF-T0Z342-F1
#
_cell.length_a   1.000
_cell.length_b   1.000
_cell.length_c   1.000
_cell.angle_alpha   90.00
_cell.angle_beta   90.00
_cell.angle_gamma   90.00
#
_symmetry.space_group_name_H-M   'P 1'
#
loop_
_entity.id
_entity.type
_entity.pdbx_description
1 polymer ?
#
loop_
_entity_poly.entity_id
_entity_poly.type
_entity_poly.pdbx_seq_one_letter_code
_entity_poly.pdbx_strand_id
1 'polypeptide(L)'
;MGIGAVLFTVGLGSVFFAGLLIALGSRLRSANAYFTIQSFLQLFVIFLSTVYYPITNGTPKILAAIFYGNPLTYAADTIRDAFAGTLGLGDLVSLGVLGGLAAVAFGAAAWGFRRLDLGPIQYGPRSAPGRPPGRPARSPATGSGGRPGSRSMCRRRTASPWHGS
;
A
#
# COMPACT_ATOMS: atom_id res chain seq x y z
N MET A 1 -7.10 -32.83 2.62
CA MET A 1 -6.83 -32.28 1.27
C MET A 1 -7.48 -30.92 1.04
N GLY A 2 -8.69 -30.64 1.54
CA GLY A 2 -9.39 -29.36 1.31
C GLY A 2 -8.63 -28.08 1.74
N ILE A 3 -7.98 -28.08 2.90
CA ILE A 3 -7.28 -26.87 3.41
C ILE A 3 -6.18 -26.38 2.45
N GLY A 4 -5.42 -27.30 1.86
CA GLY A 4 -4.37 -26.93 0.88
C GLY A 4 -4.95 -26.26 -0.36
N ALA A 5 -6.06 -26.80 -0.88
CA ALA A 5 -6.77 -26.21 -2.01
C ALA A 5 -7.34 -24.82 -1.66
N VAL A 6 -7.90 -24.65 -0.45
CA VAL A 6 -8.39 -23.33 0.02
C VAL A 6 -7.25 -22.32 0.06
N LEU A 7 -6.13 -22.64 0.72
CA LEU A 7 -4.99 -21.72 0.82
C LEU A 7 -4.42 -21.35 -0.56
N PHE A 8 -4.32 -22.33 -1.45
CA PHE A 8 -3.87 -22.12 -2.82
C PHE A 8 -4.82 -21.20 -3.60
N THR A 9 -6.13 -21.45 -3.50
CA THR A 9 -7.18 -20.64 -4.15
C THR A 9 -7.17 -19.21 -3.64
N VAL A 10 -7.09 -19.02 -2.32
CA VAL A 10 -6.98 -17.70 -1.69
C VAL A 10 -5.70 -17.00 -2.14
N GLY A 11 -4.58 -17.72 -2.25
CA GLY A 11 -3.33 -17.19 -2.79
C GLY A 11 -3.47 -16.66 -4.21
N LEU A 12 -4.02 -17.47 -5.12
CA LEU A 12 -4.27 -17.07 -6.51
C LEU A 12 -5.23 -15.88 -6.61
N GLY A 13 -6.35 -15.94 -5.89
CA GLY A 13 -7.32 -14.85 -5.83
C GLY A 13 -6.70 -13.56 -5.30
N SER A 14 -5.87 -13.65 -4.25
CA SER A 14 -5.16 -12.50 -3.68
C SER A 14 -4.20 -11.88 -4.68
N VAL A 15 -3.42 -12.69 -5.41
CA VAL A 15 -2.52 -12.18 -6.46
C VAL A 15 -3.32 -11.50 -7.58
N PHE A 16 -4.43 -12.09 -8.01
CA PHE A 16 -5.30 -11.50 -9.01
C PHE A 16 -5.85 -10.14 -8.57
N PHE A 17 -6.51 -10.08 -7.41
CA PHE A 17 -7.13 -8.84 -6.93
C PHE A 17 -6.10 -7.79 -6.55
N ALA A 18 -4.97 -8.16 -5.94
CA ALA A 18 -3.88 -7.24 -5.66
C ALA A 18 -3.32 -6.66 -6.97
N GLY A 19 -3.03 -7.50 -7.97
CA GLY A 19 -2.56 -7.06 -9.28
C GLY A 19 -3.55 -6.12 -9.96
N LEU A 20 -4.84 -6.47 -9.96
CA LEU A 20 -5.90 -5.63 -10.53
C LEU A 20 -5.97 -4.26 -9.86
N LEU A 21 -5.95 -4.23 -8.52
CA LEU A 21 -6.04 -2.99 -7.74
C LEU A 21 -4.78 -2.14 -7.88
N ILE A 22 -3.59 -2.74 -7.93
CA ILE A 22 -2.34 -2.02 -8.20
C ILE A 22 -2.35 -1.42 -9.61
N ALA A 23 -2.76 -2.20 -10.62
CA ALA A 23 -2.88 -1.72 -11.99
C ALA A 23 -3.87 -0.56 -12.10
N LEU A 24 -5.00 -0.64 -11.37
CA LEU A 24 -5.96 0.46 -11.25
C LEU A 24 -5.34 1.70 -10.56
N GLY A 25 -4.66 1.50 -9.44
CA GLY A 25 -3.99 2.54 -8.67
C GLY A 25 -2.93 3.29 -9.47
N SER A 26 -2.21 2.61 -10.35
CA SER A 26 -1.22 3.23 -11.24
C SER A 26 -1.81 4.28 -12.20
N ARG A 27 -3.13 4.26 -12.44
CA ARG A 27 -3.83 5.19 -13.33
C ARG A 27 -4.55 6.31 -12.59
N LEU A 28 -4.78 6.14 -11.29
CA LEU A 28 -5.54 7.09 -10.48
C LEU A 28 -4.59 8.02 -9.73
N ARG A 29 -4.77 9.34 -9.89
CA ARG A 29 -3.94 10.36 -9.24
C ARG A 29 -4.40 10.74 -7.83
N SER A 30 -5.65 10.45 -7.49
CA SER A 30 -6.27 10.82 -6.21
C SER A 30 -6.52 9.58 -5.36
N ALA A 31 -6.04 9.61 -4.12
CA ALA A 31 -6.29 8.55 -3.14
C ALA A 31 -7.78 8.39 -2.82
N ASN A 32 -8.52 9.51 -2.74
CA ASN A 32 -9.97 9.46 -2.52
C ASN A 32 -10.69 8.75 -3.67
N ALA A 33 -10.32 9.08 -4.92
CA ALA A 33 -10.90 8.42 -6.09
C ALA A 33 -10.58 6.92 -6.14
N TYR A 34 -9.35 6.54 -5.77
CA TYR A 34 -8.95 5.14 -5.67
C TYR A 34 -9.84 4.35 -4.71
N PHE A 35 -10.01 4.81 -3.46
CA PHE A 35 -10.82 4.11 -2.47
C PHE A 35 -12.30 4.03 -2.86
N THR A 36 -12.85 5.09 -3.47
CA THR A 36 -14.22 5.07 -3.97
C THR A 36 -14.39 4.03 -5.07
N ILE A 37 -13.55 4.08 -6.11
CA ILE A 37 -13.65 3.13 -7.24
C ILE A 37 -13.41 1.69 -6.77
N GLN A 38 -12.43 1.47 -5.90
CA GLN A 38 -12.16 0.15 -5.31
C GLN A 38 -13.41 -0.40 -4.59
N SER A 39 -14.07 0.42 -3.77
CA SER A 39 -15.27 -0.01 -3.03
C SER A 39 -16.42 -0.34 -3.98
N PHE A 40 -16.67 0.50 -4.99
CA PHE A 40 -17.69 0.23 -6.01
C PHE A 40 -17.38 -1.05 -6.79
N LEU A 41 -16.13 -1.22 -7.23
CA LEU A 41 -15.69 -2.42 -7.92
C LEU A 41 -15.91 -3.67 -7.07
N GLN A 42 -15.53 -3.61 -5.79
CA GLN A 42 -15.70 -4.74 -4.87
C GLN A 42 -17.17 -5.11 -4.70
N LEU A 43 -18.07 -4.12 -4.62
CA LEU A 43 -19.51 -4.35 -4.55
C LEU A 43 -20.00 -5.14 -5.77
N PHE A 44 -19.66 -4.69 -6.98
CA PHE A 44 -20.09 -5.40 -8.19
C PHE A 44 -19.47 -6.78 -8.28
N VAL A 45 -18.17 -6.91 -7.98
CA VAL A 45 -17.48 -8.21 -7.99
C VAL A 45 -18.11 -9.18 -7.00
N ILE A 46 -18.50 -8.75 -5.80
CA ILE A 46 -19.06 -9.68 -4.82
C ILE A 46 -20.51 -10.06 -5.15
N PHE A 47 -21.34 -9.10 -5.56
CA PHE A 47 -22.75 -9.36 -5.90
C PHE A 47 -22.94 -10.11 -7.22
N LEU A 48 -22.05 -9.89 -8.21
CA LEU A 48 -22.06 -10.62 -9.48
C LEU A 48 -21.23 -11.91 -9.39
N SER A 49 -21.05 -12.49 -8.21
CA SER A 49 -20.36 -13.76 -8.00
C SER A 49 -21.26 -14.80 -7.36
N THR A 50 -20.80 -16.05 -7.35
CA THR A 50 -21.48 -17.16 -6.70
C THR A 50 -21.29 -17.23 -5.19
N VAL A 51 -20.61 -16.25 -4.56
CA VAL A 51 -20.40 -16.22 -3.10
C VAL A 51 -21.73 -16.22 -2.36
N TYR A 52 -22.68 -15.39 -2.81
CA TYR A 52 -24.02 -15.29 -2.22
C TYR A 52 -25.08 -16.08 -2.99
N TYR A 53 -24.93 -16.18 -4.32
CA TYR A 53 -25.93 -16.76 -5.21
C TYR A 53 -25.32 -17.92 -6.02
N PRO A 54 -25.21 -19.13 -5.45
CA PRO A 54 -24.67 -20.27 -6.18
C PRO A 54 -25.49 -20.56 -7.45
N ILE A 55 -24.81 -20.96 -8.52
CA ILE A 55 -25.46 -21.33 -9.78
C ILE A 55 -26.18 -22.65 -9.58
N THR A 56 -27.45 -22.69 -9.94
CA THR A 56 -28.29 -23.90 -9.88
C THR A 56 -29.07 -24.07 -11.18
N ASN A 57 -29.79 -25.18 -11.33
CA ASN A 57 -30.63 -25.44 -12.51
C ASN A 57 -31.73 -24.38 -12.72
N GLY A 58 -32.09 -23.62 -11.68
CA GLY A 58 -33.08 -22.54 -11.76
C GLY A 58 -32.50 -21.16 -12.11
N THR A 59 -31.18 -21.02 -12.21
CA THR A 59 -30.54 -19.72 -12.47
C THR A 59 -30.77 -19.31 -13.93
N PRO A 60 -31.32 -18.10 -14.20
CA PRO A 60 -31.47 -17.60 -15.57
C PRO A 60 -30.13 -17.61 -16.32
N LYS A 61 -30.13 -18.07 -17.58
CA LYS A 61 -28.90 -18.26 -18.38
C LYS A 61 -28.05 -16.99 -18.48
N ILE A 62 -28.68 -15.83 -18.61
CA ILE A 62 -28.01 -14.53 -18.69
C ILE A 62 -27.25 -14.24 -17.39
N LEU A 63 -27.88 -14.51 -16.24
CA LEU A 63 -27.26 -14.29 -14.94
C LEU A 63 -26.11 -15.26 -14.69
N ALA A 64 -26.27 -16.53 -15.08
CA ALA A 64 -25.21 -17.52 -15.01
C ALA A 64 -23.98 -17.10 -15.84
N ALA A 65 -24.20 -16.57 -17.06
CA ALA A 65 -23.11 -16.06 -17.90
C ALA A 65 -22.36 -14.90 -17.25
N ILE A 66 -23.05 -13.99 -16.57
CA ILE A 66 -22.43 -12.89 -15.80
C ILE A 66 -21.56 -13.46 -14.67
N PHE A 67 -22.05 -14.45 -13.93
CA PHE A 67 -21.30 -15.07 -12.84
C PHE A 67 -20.05 -15.79 -13.34
N TYR A 68 -20.11 -16.52 -14.47
CA TYR A 68 -18.94 -17.14 -15.07
C TYR A 68 -17.90 -16.12 -15.58
N GLY A 69 -18.31 -14.90 -15.93
CA GLY A 69 -17.39 -13.82 -16.26
C GLY A 69 -16.60 -13.28 -15.06
N ASN A 70 -17.03 -13.58 -13.84
CA ASN A 70 -16.46 -13.02 -12.64
C ASN A 70 -15.35 -13.92 -12.06
N PRO A 71 -14.10 -13.42 -11.91
CA PRO A 71 -12.99 -14.19 -11.35
C PRO A 71 -13.25 -14.69 -9.92
N LEU A 72 -14.08 -13.98 -9.14
CA LEU A 72 -14.40 -14.36 -7.77
C LEU A 72 -15.24 -15.65 -7.71
N THR A 73 -16.02 -15.94 -8.75
CA THR A 73 -16.84 -17.16 -8.86
C THR A 73 -15.96 -18.42 -8.80
N TYR A 74 -14.85 -18.44 -9.55
CA TYR A 74 -13.92 -19.57 -9.54
C TYR A 74 -13.30 -19.81 -8.16
N ALA A 75 -12.97 -18.73 -7.44
CA ALA A 75 -12.45 -18.85 -6.09
C ALA A 75 -13.51 -19.35 -5.11
N ALA A 76 -14.73 -18.81 -5.19
CA ALA A 76 -15.83 -19.16 -4.29
C ALA A 76 -16.25 -20.62 -4.46
N ASP A 77 -16.39 -21.08 -5.71
CA ASP A 77 -16.81 -22.44 -6.03
C ASP A 77 -15.76 -23.46 -5.59
N THR A 78 -14.48 -23.24 -5.91
CA THR A 78 -13.42 -24.16 -5.48
C THR A 78 -13.22 -24.20 -3.98
N ILE A 79 -13.35 -23.06 -3.27
CA ILE A 79 -13.30 -23.06 -1.81
C ILE A 79 -14.49 -23.84 -1.22
N ARG A 80 -15.69 -23.68 -1.79
CA ARG A 80 -16.89 -24.41 -1.36
C ARG A 80 -16.72 -25.90 -1.53
N ASP A 81 -16.26 -26.34 -2.70
CA ASP A 81 -16.06 -27.76 -3.01
C ASP A 81 -14.88 -28.34 -2.21
N ALA A 82 -13.86 -27.54 -1.90
CA ALA A 82 -12.77 -27.93 -0.98
C ALA A 82 -13.28 -28.21 0.44
N PHE A 83 -14.21 -27.41 0.96
CA PHE A 83 -14.81 -27.64 2.27
C PHE A 83 -15.82 -28.79 2.26
N ALA A 84 -16.57 -28.96 1.17
CA ALA A 84 -17.48 -30.08 0.99
C ALA A 84 -16.75 -31.42 0.73
N GLY A 85 -15.46 -31.37 0.41
CA GLY A 85 -14.68 -32.56 0.06
C GLY A 85 -15.01 -33.12 -1.32
N THR A 86 -15.61 -32.30 -2.18
CA THR A 86 -16.13 -32.68 -3.52
C THR A 86 -15.28 -32.15 -4.67
N LEU A 87 -14.01 -31.80 -4.39
CA LEU A 87 -13.09 -31.27 -5.40
C LEU A 87 -13.03 -32.17 -6.64
N GLY A 88 -13.22 -31.57 -7.80
CA GLY A 88 -13.27 -32.28 -9.08
C GLY A 88 -12.42 -31.64 -10.19
N LEU A 89 -12.57 -32.17 -11.40
CA LEU A 89 -11.93 -31.61 -12.60
C LEU A 89 -12.40 -30.17 -12.89
N GLY A 90 -13.66 -29.85 -12.57
CA GLY A 90 -14.19 -28.49 -12.71
C GLY A 90 -13.39 -27.47 -11.90
N ASP A 91 -13.02 -27.81 -10.67
CA ASP A 91 -12.20 -26.96 -9.80
C ASP A 91 -10.78 -26.76 -10.33
N LEU A 92 -10.19 -27.81 -10.92
CA LEU A 92 -8.88 -27.68 -11.56
C LEU A 92 -8.92 -26.69 -12.73
N VAL A 93 -10.00 -26.71 -13.52
CA VAL A 93 -10.20 -25.71 -14.58
C VAL A 93 -10.39 -24.32 -13.98
N SER A 94 -11.23 -24.18 -12.93
CA SER A 94 -11.44 -22.92 -12.21
C SER A 94 -10.13 -22.34 -11.68
N LEU A 95 -9.27 -23.16 -11.08
CA LEU A 95 -7.93 -22.79 -10.61
C LEU A 95 -7.00 -22.40 -11.77
N GLY A 96 -7.04 -23.12 -12.89
CA GLY A 96 -6.28 -22.78 -14.08
C GLY A 96 -6.67 -21.42 -14.67
N VAL A 97 -7.98 -21.17 -14.79
CA VAL A 97 -8.53 -19.87 -15.24
C VAL A 97 -8.13 -18.76 -14.28
N LEU A 98 -8.33 -18.96 -12.98
CA LEU A 98 -7.98 -17.97 -11.96
C LEU A 98 -6.47 -17.69 -11.94
N GLY A 99 -5.64 -18.72 -12.09
CA GLY A 99 -4.18 -18.59 -12.19
C GLY A 99 -3.73 -17.82 -13.44
N GLY A 100 -4.36 -18.09 -14.58
CA GLY A 100 -4.12 -17.33 -15.82
C GLY A 100 -4.50 -15.86 -15.67
N LEU A 101 -5.67 -15.58 -15.08
CA LEU A 101 -6.11 -14.22 -14.78
C LEU A 101 -5.16 -13.53 -13.79
N ALA A 102 -4.70 -14.23 -12.76
CA ALA A 102 -3.75 -13.71 -11.79
C ALA A 102 -2.43 -13.31 -12.46
N ALA A 103 -1.89 -14.14 -13.35
CA ALA A 103 -0.68 -13.83 -14.11
C ALA A 103 -0.87 -12.59 -15.00
N VAL A 104 -2.01 -12.48 -15.68
CA VAL A 104 -2.34 -11.30 -16.50
C VAL A 104 -2.46 -10.03 -15.64
N ALA A 105 -3.18 -10.09 -14.53
CA ALA A 105 -3.36 -8.95 -13.63
C ALA A 105 -2.04 -8.50 -13.01
N PHE A 106 -1.22 -9.45 -12.54
CA PHE A 106 0.12 -9.17 -12.03
C PHE A 106 1.03 -8.57 -13.10
N GLY A 107 1.01 -9.11 -14.32
CA GLY A 107 1.76 -8.57 -15.45
C GLY A 107 1.33 -7.14 -15.81
N ALA A 108 0.03 -6.86 -15.80
CA ALA A 108 -0.52 -5.52 -16.03
C ALA A 108 -0.08 -4.54 -14.93
N ALA A 109 -0.07 -4.98 -13.67
CA ALA A 109 0.44 -4.19 -12.54
C ALA A 109 1.93 -3.86 -12.70
N ALA A 110 2.76 -4.87 -12.97
CA ALA A 110 4.19 -4.71 -13.19
C ALA A 110 4.48 -3.76 -14.37
N TRP A 111 3.71 -3.87 -15.45
CA TRP A 111 3.82 -2.97 -16.60
C TRP A 111 3.38 -1.54 -16.27
N GLY A 112 2.32 -1.38 -15.47
CA GLY A 112 1.88 -0.08 -14.97
C GLY A 112 2.99 0.66 -14.23
N PHE A 113 3.73 -0.04 -13.35
CA PHE A 113 4.87 0.54 -12.65
C PHE A 113 6.03 0.92 -13.58
N ARG A 114 6.32 0.14 -14.62
CA ARG A 114 7.38 0.47 -15.58
C ARG A 114 7.11 1.75 -16.37
N ARG A 115 5.87 2.23 -16.41
CA ARG A 115 5.49 3.50 -17.04
C ARG A 115 5.56 4.69 -16.09
N LEU A 116 5.67 4.44 -14.79
CA LEU A 116 5.82 5.49 -13.79
C LEU A 116 7.33 5.80 -13.71
N ASP A 117 7.79 6.70 -14.58
CA ASP A 117 9.09 7.33 -14.40
C ASP A 117 9.07 8.02 -13.03
N LEU A 118 9.87 7.51 -12.10
CA LEU A 118 10.11 8.16 -10.82
C LEU A 118 10.84 9.47 -11.15
N GLY A 119 10.07 10.53 -11.37
CA GLY A 119 10.59 11.88 -11.56
C GLY A 119 11.58 12.19 -10.44
N PRO A 120 12.67 12.92 -10.74
CA PRO A 120 13.81 13.06 -9.85
C PRO A 120 13.32 13.38 -8.45
N ILE A 121 13.70 12.53 -7.48
CA ILE A 121 13.39 12.69 -6.06
C ILE A 121 13.58 14.16 -5.75
N GLN A 122 12.47 14.86 -5.48
CA GLN A 122 12.51 16.24 -5.01
C GLN A 122 13.20 16.18 -3.65
N TYR A 123 14.53 16.30 -3.64
CA TYR A 123 15.29 16.61 -2.46
C TYR A 123 14.81 17.99 -2.03
N GLY A 124 13.76 18.03 -1.20
CA GLY A 124 13.35 19.25 -0.51
C GLY A 124 14.60 19.81 0.18
N PRO A 125 14.81 21.14 0.17
CA PRO A 125 16.00 21.73 0.75
C PRO A 125 16.12 21.21 2.17
N ARG A 126 17.23 20.52 2.50
CA ARG A 126 17.56 20.24 3.89
C ARG A 126 17.50 21.59 4.60
N SER A 127 16.53 21.76 5.48
CA SER A 127 16.50 22.89 6.39
C SER A 127 17.90 23.00 6.99
N ALA A 128 18.64 24.04 6.62
CA ALA A 128 19.98 24.25 7.11
C ALA A 128 19.93 24.19 8.65
N PRO A 129 20.94 23.60 9.32
CA PRO A 129 20.98 23.58 10.77
C PRO A 129 20.75 25.02 11.26
N GLY A 130 19.71 25.19 12.08
CA GLY A 130 19.22 26.49 12.51
C GLY A 130 20.39 27.35 12.97
N ARG A 131 20.48 28.56 12.39
CA ARG A 131 21.49 29.54 12.77
C ARG A 131 21.39 29.71 14.30
N PRO A 132 22.46 29.51 15.09
CA PRO A 132 22.37 29.65 16.53
C PRO A 132 21.86 31.06 16.85
N PRO A 133 21.01 31.22 17.88
CA PRO A 133 20.37 32.48 18.19
C PRO A 133 21.41 33.59 18.22
N GLY A 134 21.18 34.60 17.38
CA GLY A 134 22.08 35.72 17.20
C GLY A 134 22.41 36.33 18.56
N ARG A 135 23.70 36.56 18.81
CA ARG A 135 24.15 37.35 19.95
C ARG A 135 23.37 38.66 19.95
N PRO A 136 22.82 39.10 21.10
CA PRO A 136 22.12 40.37 21.17
C PRO A 136 23.05 41.48 20.69
N ALA A 137 22.51 42.35 19.82
CA ALA A 137 23.21 43.51 19.31
C ALA A 137 23.78 44.31 20.49
N ARG A 138 25.09 44.55 20.49
CA ARG A 138 25.69 45.51 21.41
C ARG A 138 25.15 46.88 21.04
N SER A 139 24.35 47.47 21.92
CA SER A 139 24.00 48.88 21.85
C SER A 139 25.28 49.74 21.74
N PRO A 140 25.30 50.77 20.88
CA PRO A 140 26.42 51.68 20.85
C PRO A 140 26.45 52.46 22.17
N ALA A 141 27.57 52.32 22.89
CA ALA A 141 27.85 53.05 24.11
C ALA A 141 27.94 54.55 23.80
N THR A 142 26.98 55.32 24.29
CA THR A 142 27.10 56.75 24.53
C THR A 142 28.17 56.94 25.61
N GLY A 143 29.22 57.68 25.28
CA GLY A 143 30.34 57.92 26.17
C GLY A 143 30.02 58.90 27.29
N SER A 144 30.49 58.59 28.50
CA SER A 144 30.94 59.58 29.48
C SER A 144 31.79 58.91 30.57
N GLY A 145 33.09 59.24 30.57
CA GLY A 145 33.95 59.42 31.76
C GLY A 145 34.21 58.24 32.71
N GLY A 146 35.48 57.86 32.86
CA GLY A 146 35.98 57.34 34.16
C GLY A 146 37.03 56.22 34.12
N ARG A 147 38.32 56.62 34.01
CA ARG A 147 39.56 56.06 34.61
C ARG A 147 39.94 54.55 34.50
N PRO A 148 41.26 54.23 34.37
CA PRO A 148 41.77 52.88 34.16
C PRO A 148 42.06 52.16 35.49
N GLY A 149 41.70 50.88 35.60
CA GLY A 149 41.94 50.10 36.80
C GLY A 149 41.90 48.59 36.60
N SER A 150 43.07 47.98 36.79
CA SER A 150 43.32 46.57 37.16
C SER A 150 42.83 45.43 36.26
N ARG A 151 43.84 44.83 35.62
CA ARG A 151 43.95 43.40 35.31
C ARG A 151 43.61 42.52 36.52
N SER A 152 42.74 41.54 36.32
CA SER A 152 42.66 40.22 36.97
C SER A 152 41.43 39.54 36.31
N MET A 153 41.29 38.24 36.13
CA MET A 153 42.06 37.11 36.56
C MET A 153 41.62 35.93 35.69
N CYS A 154 42.57 35.08 35.36
CA CYS A 154 42.37 33.73 34.88
C CYS A 154 41.34 32.98 35.74
N ARG A 155 40.31 32.38 35.13
CA ARG A 155 39.71 31.16 35.68
C ARG A 155 39.23 30.23 34.58
N ARG A 156 40.15 29.36 34.15
CA ARG A 156 39.83 28.02 33.66
C ARG A 156 38.95 27.31 34.70
N ARG A 157 37.79 26.81 34.30
CA ARG A 157 37.14 25.62 34.89
C ARG A 157 37.08 24.60 33.76
N THR A 158 38.07 23.73 33.64
CA THR A 158 38.13 22.37 34.24
C THR A 158 36.89 21.54 33.94
N ALA A 159 37.16 20.46 33.20
CA ALA A 159 36.29 19.36 32.82
C ALA A 159 35.54 18.70 34.00
N SER A 160 34.46 17.98 33.69
CA SER A 160 34.31 16.59 34.14
C SER A 160 33.36 15.78 33.24
N PRO A 161 33.44 14.43 33.25
CA PRO A 161 32.94 13.54 32.20
C PRO A 161 31.72 12.68 32.61
N TRP A 162 31.05 12.10 31.61
CA TRP A 162 30.38 10.78 31.56
C TRP A 162 29.52 10.23 32.73
N HIS A 163 28.29 9.80 32.39
CA HIS A 163 27.64 8.48 32.65
C HIS A 163 26.16 8.54 33.11
N GLY A 164 25.41 7.54 32.65
CA GLY A 164 24.09 7.13 33.18
C GLY A 164 23.07 6.98 32.04
N SER A 165 23.06 5.85 31.32
CA SER A 165 22.44 4.55 31.64
C SER A 165 21.04 4.44 31.07
#